data_AF-A0A1S2Z9E1-F1
#
_entry.id   AF-A0A1S2Z9E1-F1
#
_cell.length_a   1.000
_cell.length_b   1.000
_cell.length_c   1.000
_cell.angle_alpha   90.00
_cell.angle_beta   90.00
_cell.angle_gamma   90.00
#
_symmetry.space_group_name_H-M   'P 1'
#
loop_
_entity.id
_entity.type
_entity.pdbx_description
1 polymer ?
#
loop_
_entity_poly.entity_id
_entity_poly.type
_entity_poly.pdbx_seq_one_letter_code
_entity_poly.pdbx_strand_id
1 'polypeptide(L)'
;MRWRTLLLQVTSLLVALEAVPIDIDKTKVGNPEPVESAKIDPPDTGLYYNEYLRQVIDVLETDNHFREKLQKADIEEIKSGKLSKELDLVSHHVRTKLDELKRQEISRLRMLIKAKSDSLQDMGVDHQVLLKQFDHLNHKNPEKFESTDLDMLIISATNDLENYDKTRHEEFKKYEMMKEHERREYLKTLDEDKRKAEELKYEEMKKKHENHPKVNHPGSKDQLKEVWEEADGLDPNDFDPKTFFILHDLNSDGYLDEQELEALFTKELEKVYDPRNEEDDMVEMEEERLRMREHVVNEVDTNKDRLVSLEEFIKATEKKEFVEPDSWETLDHQQFFTEEELQEYETLLSLQEKQLKKKAEDLQKQKEELQRQQDQLEAQKKEYHQKHRV
;
A
#
# COMPACT_ATOMS: atom_id res chain seq x y z
N MET A 1 55.29 11.04 -74.02
CA MET A 1 55.12 11.58 -75.39
C MET A 1 53.67 12.03 -75.57
N ARG A 2 53.27 12.61 -76.71
CA ARG A 2 51.90 13.12 -76.97
C ARG A 2 51.09 12.16 -77.88
N TRP A 3 49.80 12.49 -78.08
CA TRP A 3 48.77 11.92 -79.00
C TRP A 3 47.86 10.88 -78.29
N ARG A 4 46.53 11.06 -78.17
CA ARG A 4 45.41 11.23 -79.15
C ARG A 4 45.06 9.90 -79.87
N THR A 5 43.82 9.36 -79.91
CA THR A 5 42.52 9.69 -79.25
C THR A 5 41.69 8.35 -79.10
N LEU A 6 40.35 8.11 -79.20
CA LEU A 6 39.15 8.84 -79.65
C LEU A 6 37.82 8.13 -79.21
N LEU A 7 36.88 8.81 -78.51
CA LEU A 7 35.42 8.47 -78.33
C LEU A 7 35.06 7.09 -77.64
N LEU A 8 33.85 6.78 -77.12
CA LEU A 8 32.51 7.44 -77.01
C LEU A 8 31.71 6.85 -75.80
N GLN A 9 30.86 7.67 -75.11
CA GLN A 9 29.71 7.29 -74.22
C GLN A 9 30.00 6.43 -72.95
N VAL A 10 29.22 6.45 -71.85
CA VAL A 10 27.80 6.80 -71.57
C VAL A 10 27.64 7.79 -70.36
N THR A 11 26.48 8.44 -70.27
CA THR A 11 25.88 9.42 -69.31
C THR A 11 25.92 9.10 -67.80
N SER A 12 25.71 10.03 -66.84
CA SER A 12 25.55 11.51 -66.84
C SER A 12 25.61 12.11 -65.40
N LEU A 13 25.78 13.45 -65.29
CA LEU A 13 25.55 14.28 -64.09
C LEU A 13 24.03 14.34 -63.74
N LEU A 14 23.52 14.48 -62.49
CA LEU A 14 23.73 15.37 -61.31
C LEU A 14 22.68 16.52 -61.23
N VAL A 15 22.11 16.72 -60.02
CA VAL A 15 21.29 17.87 -59.52
C VAL A 15 19.85 18.05 -60.06
N ALA A 16 18.87 17.90 -59.15
CA ALA A 16 17.92 18.95 -58.77
C ALA A 16 17.25 18.62 -57.42
N LEU A 17 17.17 19.60 -56.50
CA LEU A 17 16.17 19.62 -55.44
C LEU A 17 15.09 20.62 -55.86
N GLU A 18 13.84 20.20 -55.86
CA GLU A 18 12.70 21.06 -55.52
C GLU A 18 11.78 20.26 -54.59
N ALA A 19 11.21 20.94 -53.59
CA ALA A 19 10.35 20.34 -52.59
C ALA A 19 8.88 20.70 -52.88
N VAL A 20 8.00 19.71 -52.78
CA VAL A 20 6.54 19.87 -52.76
C VAL A 20 6.04 19.04 -51.57
N PRO A 21 5.18 19.58 -50.70
CA PRO A 21 4.77 18.88 -49.48
C PRO A 21 3.88 17.68 -49.80
N ILE A 22 3.99 16.64 -48.98
CA ILE A 22 2.99 15.56 -48.91
C ILE A 22 2.01 15.96 -47.80
N ASP A 23 0.74 16.17 -48.16
CA ASP A 23 -0.34 16.34 -47.19
C ASP A 23 -0.44 15.08 -46.31
N ILE A 24 -0.30 15.27 -44.99
CA ILE A 24 -0.53 14.21 -44.01
C ILE A 24 -2.04 14.16 -43.75
N ASP A 25 -2.73 13.30 -44.51
CA ASP A 25 -4.15 13.03 -44.33
C ASP A 25 -4.44 12.56 -42.89
N LYS A 26 -5.08 13.43 -42.09
CA LYS A 26 -5.40 13.20 -40.68
C LYS A 26 -6.56 12.20 -40.45
N THR A 27 -6.92 11.38 -41.44
CA THR A 27 -8.03 10.41 -41.34
C THR A 27 -7.61 8.93 -41.43
N LYS A 28 -6.49 8.57 -40.78
CA LYS A 28 -6.17 7.18 -40.44
C LYS A 28 -5.97 6.99 -38.94
N VAL A 29 -7.07 6.69 -38.26
CA VAL A 29 -7.03 6.01 -36.96
C VAL A 29 -6.30 4.68 -37.17
N GLY A 30 -5.20 4.46 -36.44
CA GLY A 30 -4.61 3.13 -36.37
C GLY A 30 -5.56 2.23 -35.59
N ASN A 31 -5.88 1.06 -36.13
CA ASN A 31 -6.51 0.02 -35.31
C ASN A 31 -5.57 -0.23 -34.11
N PRO A 32 -6.03 -0.12 -32.86
CA PRO A 32 -5.28 -0.71 -31.77
C PRO A 32 -5.17 -2.21 -32.02
N GLU A 33 -3.97 -2.77 -31.81
CA GLU A 33 -3.86 -4.22 -31.69
C GLU A 33 -4.69 -4.66 -30.48
N PRO A 34 -5.36 -5.84 -30.51
CA PRO A 34 -6.12 -6.31 -29.38
C PRO A 34 -5.15 -6.65 -28.25
N VAL A 35 -4.96 -5.71 -27.33
CA VAL A 35 -4.27 -5.92 -26.06
C VAL A 35 -4.93 -7.14 -25.41
N GLU A 36 -4.15 -8.21 -25.20
CA GLU A 36 -4.63 -9.33 -24.39
C GLU A 36 -5.08 -8.74 -23.06
N SER A 37 -6.34 -8.99 -22.69
CA SER A 37 -6.97 -8.32 -21.54
C SER A 37 -6.13 -8.54 -20.29
N ALA A 38 -5.34 -7.52 -19.94
CA ALA A 38 -4.72 -7.44 -18.64
C ALA A 38 -5.86 -7.59 -17.64
N LYS A 39 -5.75 -8.58 -16.77
CA LYS A 39 -6.62 -8.61 -15.60
C LYS A 39 -6.15 -7.43 -14.76
N ILE A 40 -6.91 -6.35 -14.82
CA ILE A 40 -6.80 -5.29 -13.81
C ILE A 40 -7.04 -6.00 -12.49
N ASP A 41 -6.01 -6.03 -11.65
CA ASP A 41 -6.19 -6.49 -10.29
C ASP A 41 -6.92 -5.37 -9.56
N PRO A 42 -8.08 -5.65 -8.92
CA PRO A 42 -8.86 -4.65 -8.19
C PRO A 42 -8.03 -4.11 -7.02
N PRO A 43 -8.36 -2.91 -6.52
CA PRO A 43 -7.55 -2.17 -5.54
C PRO A 43 -7.10 -3.02 -4.36
N ASP A 44 -5.85 -2.82 -3.94
CA ASP A 44 -5.34 -3.46 -2.74
C ASP A 44 -5.85 -2.73 -1.50
N THR A 45 -6.81 -3.35 -0.79
CA THR A 45 -7.54 -2.77 0.35
C THR A 45 -6.67 -2.57 1.61
N GLY A 46 -5.35 -2.73 1.52
CA GLY A 46 -4.41 -2.68 2.64
C GLY A 46 -4.54 -3.86 3.64
N LEU A 47 -5.54 -4.73 3.48
CA LEU A 47 -5.81 -5.83 4.39
C LEU A 47 -4.86 -7.02 4.14
N TYR A 48 -4.26 -7.56 5.20
CA TYR A 48 -3.35 -8.74 5.12
C TYR A 48 -4.03 -10.04 4.66
N TYR A 49 -5.34 -10.00 4.38
CA TYR A 49 -6.18 -11.07 3.83
C TYR A 49 -6.99 -10.61 2.60
N ASN A 50 -6.66 -9.48 1.98
CA ASN A 50 -7.34 -8.96 0.79
C ASN A 50 -7.43 -10.01 -0.34
N GLU A 51 -6.35 -10.76 -0.60
CA GLU A 51 -6.34 -11.84 -1.59
C GLU A 51 -7.44 -12.90 -1.31
N TYR A 52 -7.65 -13.27 -0.04
CA TYR A 52 -8.69 -14.22 0.36
C TYR A 52 -10.09 -13.61 0.29
N LEU A 53 -10.25 -12.34 0.70
CA LEU A 53 -11.49 -11.57 0.57
C LEU A 53 -11.94 -11.50 -0.90
N ARG A 54 -11.04 -11.08 -1.79
CA ARG A 54 -11.24 -11.04 -3.25
C ARG A 54 -11.60 -12.43 -3.79
N GLN A 55 -10.82 -13.47 -3.48
CA GLN A 55 -11.10 -14.82 -3.99
C GLN A 55 -12.47 -15.35 -3.53
N VAL A 56 -12.90 -15.03 -2.30
CA VAL A 56 -14.26 -15.36 -1.82
C VAL A 56 -15.33 -14.60 -2.60
N ILE A 57 -15.15 -13.30 -2.85
CA ILE A 57 -16.07 -12.46 -3.64
C ILE A 57 -16.14 -12.97 -5.10
N ASP A 58 -15.00 -13.13 -5.78
CA ASP A 58 -14.89 -13.67 -7.15
C ASP A 58 -15.68 -14.98 -7.30
N VAL A 59 -15.59 -15.87 -6.30
CA VAL A 59 -16.28 -17.16 -6.29
C VAL A 59 -17.78 -17.00 -6.03
N LEU A 60 -18.19 -16.14 -5.09
CA LEU A 60 -19.59 -15.84 -4.80
C LEU A 60 -20.30 -15.20 -6.00
N GLU A 61 -19.64 -14.28 -6.70
CA GLU A 61 -20.16 -13.63 -7.90
C GLU A 61 -20.45 -14.60 -9.05
N THR A 62 -19.82 -15.78 -9.10
CA THR A 62 -20.16 -16.79 -10.11
C THR A 62 -21.57 -17.39 -9.94
N ASP A 63 -22.25 -17.12 -8.83
CA ASP A 63 -23.67 -17.43 -8.66
C ASP A 63 -24.55 -16.19 -8.94
N ASN A 64 -25.36 -16.24 -10.00
CA ASN A 64 -26.18 -15.10 -10.44
C ASN A 64 -27.15 -14.61 -9.35
N HIS A 65 -27.73 -15.51 -8.53
CA HIS A 65 -28.64 -15.11 -7.46
C HIS A 65 -27.89 -14.35 -6.37
N PHE A 66 -26.69 -14.81 -6.00
CA PHE A 66 -25.88 -14.14 -5.01
C PHE A 66 -25.33 -12.80 -5.52
N ARG A 67 -24.90 -12.72 -6.77
CA ARG A 67 -24.46 -11.45 -7.40
C ARG A 67 -25.58 -10.40 -7.41
N GLU A 68 -26.79 -10.80 -7.81
CA GLU A 68 -27.97 -9.92 -7.78
C GLU A 68 -28.40 -9.49 -6.36
N LYS A 69 -27.94 -10.20 -5.32
CA LYS A 69 -28.13 -9.82 -3.90
C LYS A 69 -27.04 -8.88 -3.44
N LEU A 70 -25.77 -9.17 -3.75
CA LEU A 70 -24.62 -8.34 -3.43
C LEU A 70 -24.78 -6.92 -4.02
N GLN A 71 -25.06 -6.82 -5.32
CA GLN A 71 -25.25 -5.55 -6.05
C GLN A 71 -26.48 -4.73 -5.64
N LYS A 72 -27.31 -5.22 -4.71
CA LYS A 72 -28.55 -4.55 -4.24
C LYS A 72 -28.64 -4.50 -2.71
N ALA A 73 -27.60 -4.95 -2.01
CA ALA A 73 -27.54 -4.89 -0.56
C ALA A 73 -26.93 -3.55 -0.14
N ASP A 74 -27.61 -2.85 0.76
CA ASP A 74 -27.07 -1.69 1.45
C ASP A 74 -25.93 -2.14 2.39
N ILE A 75 -24.97 -1.26 2.66
CA ILE A 75 -23.83 -1.46 3.54
C ILE A 75 -24.31 -1.96 4.93
N GLU A 76 -25.39 -1.41 5.45
CA GLU A 76 -25.98 -1.87 6.72
C GLU A 76 -26.66 -3.25 6.61
N GLU A 77 -27.22 -3.63 5.45
CA GLU A 77 -27.73 -4.99 5.24
C GLU A 77 -26.59 -6.02 5.15
N ILE A 78 -25.45 -5.63 4.56
CA ILE A 78 -24.22 -6.41 4.51
C ILE A 78 -23.69 -6.63 5.94
N LYS A 79 -23.46 -5.56 6.72
CA LYS A 79 -23.01 -5.62 8.14
C LYS A 79 -23.97 -6.41 9.03
N SER A 80 -25.28 -6.39 8.77
CA SER A 80 -26.28 -7.14 9.57
C SER A 80 -26.21 -8.67 9.42
N GLY A 81 -25.34 -9.19 8.56
CA GLY A 81 -25.26 -10.62 8.23
C GLY A 81 -26.50 -11.14 7.50
N LYS A 82 -27.30 -10.26 6.87
CA LYS A 82 -28.45 -10.65 6.04
C LYS A 82 -27.97 -11.36 4.78
N LEU A 83 -26.96 -10.79 4.11
CA LEU A 83 -26.35 -11.33 2.89
C LEU A 83 -25.81 -12.76 3.09
N SER A 84 -25.10 -13.01 4.19
CA SER A 84 -24.49 -14.31 4.50
C SER A 84 -25.48 -15.46 4.63
N LYS A 85 -26.78 -15.18 4.84
CA LYS A 85 -27.85 -16.19 4.88
C LYS A 85 -28.28 -16.65 3.48
N GLU A 86 -28.05 -15.85 2.45
CA GLU A 86 -28.29 -16.24 1.04
C GLU A 86 -27.28 -17.32 0.59
N LEU A 87 -26.16 -17.49 1.31
CA LEU A 87 -25.15 -18.53 1.07
C LEU A 87 -25.72 -19.97 1.15
N ASP A 88 -26.83 -20.18 1.87
CA ASP A 88 -27.54 -21.47 1.92
C ASP A 88 -28.36 -21.77 0.65
N LEU A 89 -28.53 -20.79 -0.25
CA LEU A 89 -29.19 -20.94 -1.55
C LEU A 89 -28.21 -21.07 -2.73
N VAL A 90 -26.94 -20.71 -2.50
CA VAL A 90 -25.84 -20.74 -3.48
C VAL A 90 -25.52 -22.16 -3.95
N SER A 91 -25.16 -22.29 -5.24
CA SER A 91 -24.91 -23.60 -5.87
C SER A 91 -23.78 -24.42 -5.21
N HIS A 92 -23.92 -25.75 -5.24
CA HIS A 92 -22.95 -26.69 -4.65
C HIS A 92 -21.52 -26.50 -5.20
N HIS A 93 -21.37 -26.11 -6.47
CA HIS A 93 -20.05 -25.89 -7.07
C HIS A 93 -19.33 -24.70 -6.41
N VAL A 94 -20.05 -23.60 -6.20
CA VAL A 94 -19.54 -22.39 -5.51
C VAL A 94 -19.22 -22.71 -4.05
N ARG A 95 -20.10 -23.42 -3.33
CA ARG A 95 -19.81 -23.94 -1.99
C ARG A 95 -18.53 -24.77 -1.92
N THR A 96 -18.32 -25.65 -2.90
CA THR A 96 -17.13 -26.52 -2.95
C THR A 96 -15.83 -25.70 -3.11
N LYS A 97 -15.88 -24.62 -3.89
CA LYS A 97 -14.76 -23.66 -4.04
C LYS A 97 -14.51 -22.87 -2.75
N LEU A 98 -15.55 -22.35 -2.10
CA LEU A 98 -15.41 -21.60 -0.85
C LEU A 98 -14.83 -22.47 0.29
N ASP A 99 -15.29 -23.72 0.39
CA ASP A 99 -14.70 -24.74 1.25
C ASP A 99 -13.19 -24.94 0.95
N GLU A 100 -12.77 -24.83 -0.31
CA GLU A 100 -11.36 -24.96 -0.71
C GLU A 100 -10.53 -23.71 -0.37
N LEU A 101 -11.02 -22.51 -0.71
CA LEU A 101 -10.37 -21.25 -0.36
C LEU A 101 -10.12 -21.15 1.14
N LYS A 102 -11.11 -21.51 1.97
CA LYS A 102 -10.97 -21.51 3.43
C LYS A 102 -9.88 -22.49 3.91
N ARG A 103 -9.77 -23.68 3.31
CA ARG A 103 -8.67 -24.63 3.62
C ARG A 103 -7.30 -24.09 3.19
N GLN A 104 -7.23 -23.37 2.07
CA GLN A 104 -6.01 -22.71 1.60
C GLN A 104 -5.60 -21.57 2.55
N GLU A 105 -6.52 -20.68 2.93
CA GLU A 105 -6.25 -19.58 3.86
C GLU A 105 -5.86 -20.09 5.26
N ILE A 106 -6.58 -21.05 5.83
CA ILE A 106 -6.20 -21.66 7.11
C ILE A 106 -4.81 -22.33 7.01
N SER A 107 -4.41 -22.82 5.84
CA SER A 107 -3.05 -23.32 5.62
C SER A 107 -2.02 -22.19 5.55
N ARG A 108 -2.33 -21.05 4.91
CA ARG A 108 -1.50 -19.82 4.93
C ARG A 108 -1.29 -19.32 6.36
N LEU A 109 -2.37 -19.13 7.13
CA LEU A 109 -2.31 -18.67 8.52
C LEU A 109 -1.52 -19.63 9.42
N ARG A 110 -1.65 -20.96 9.23
CA ARG A 110 -0.81 -21.96 9.91
C ARG A 110 0.67 -21.85 9.54
N MET A 111 1.01 -21.54 8.29
CA MET A 111 2.41 -21.30 7.88
C MET A 111 2.98 -20.02 8.49
N LEU A 112 2.21 -18.93 8.54
CA LEU A 112 2.60 -17.67 9.19
C LEU A 112 2.82 -17.86 10.70
N ILE A 113 1.89 -18.55 11.38
CA ILE A 113 2.02 -18.97 12.78
C ILE A 113 3.31 -19.79 12.98
N LYS A 114 3.56 -20.76 12.10
CA LYS A 114 4.75 -21.61 12.21
C LYS A 114 6.03 -20.80 12.02
N ALA A 115 6.13 -19.95 10.99
CA ALA A 115 7.31 -19.11 10.76
C ALA A 115 7.60 -18.18 11.97
N LYS A 116 6.55 -17.59 12.55
CA LYS A 116 6.63 -16.79 13.79
C LYS A 116 7.12 -17.64 14.98
N SER A 117 6.63 -18.87 15.12
CA SER A 117 7.05 -19.80 16.20
C SER A 117 8.48 -20.32 16.03
N ASP A 118 8.88 -20.70 14.81
CA ASP A 118 10.22 -21.18 14.46
C ASP A 118 11.26 -20.05 14.69
N SER A 119 10.91 -18.80 14.35
CA SER A 119 11.74 -17.61 14.62
C SER A 119 11.86 -17.29 16.12
N LEU A 120 10.87 -17.66 16.94
CA LEU A 120 10.85 -17.38 18.39
C LEU A 120 11.39 -18.53 19.25
N GLN A 121 11.73 -19.67 18.64
CA GLN A 121 12.19 -20.93 19.27
C GLN A 121 11.32 -21.40 20.45
N ASP A 122 10.01 -21.19 20.37
CA ASP A 122 9.11 -21.43 21.49
C ASP A 122 8.53 -22.86 21.46
N MET A 123 8.81 -23.65 22.51
CA MET A 123 8.47 -25.07 22.57
C MET A 123 7.06 -25.30 23.13
N GLY A 124 6.11 -25.61 22.24
CA GLY A 124 4.76 -26.06 22.62
C GLY A 124 3.65 -25.03 22.39
N VAL A 125 3.84 -24.07 21.47
CA VAL A 125 2.82 -23.08 21.11
C VAL A 125 1.60 -23.75 20.48
N ASP A 126 0.43 -23.59 21.12
CA ASP A 126 -0.85 -24.08 20.57
C ASP A 126 -1.26 -23.24 19.34
N HIS A 127 -1.04 -23.81 18.16
CA HIS A 127 -1.44 -23.21 16.89
C HIS A 127 -2.94 -22.90 16.80
N GLN A 128 -3.82 -23.63 17.50
CA GLN A 128 -5.26 -23.37 17.52
C GLN A 128 -5.66 -22.30 18.55
N VAL A 129 -4.77 -21.92 19.47
CA VAL A 129 -4.87 -20.66 20.22
C VAL A 129 -4.38 -19.48 19.38
N LEU A 130 -3.27 -19.62 18.64
CA LEU A 130 -2.79 -18.53 17.77
C LEU A 130 -3.71 -18.25 16.57
N LEU A 131 -4.45 -19.24 16.06
CA LEU A 131 -5.49 -19.00 15.04
C LEU A 131 -6.68 -18.15 15.54
N LYS A 132 -6.72 -17.78 16.84
CA LYS A 132 -7.67 -16.80 17.41
C LYS A 132 -7.16 -15.35 17.33
N GLN A 133 -6.01 -15.12 16.70
CA GLN A 133 -5.49 -13.78 16.37
C GLN A 133 -5.94 -13.32 14.97
N PHE A 134 -6.76 -14.12 14.29
CA PHE A 134 -7.30 -13.88 12.96
C PHE A 134 -8.81 -14.00 13.04
N ASP A 135 -9.50 -12.86 13.12
CA ASP A 135 -10.94 -12.80 13.40
C ASP A 135 -11.81 -12.99 12.14
N HIS A 136 -11.21 -12.91 10.94
CA HIS A 136 -11.90 -12.95 9.65
C HIS A 136 -12.40 -14.35 9.21
N LEU A 137 -12.23 -15.41 10.02
CA LEU A 137 -12.73 -16.75 9.71
C LEU A 137 -12.93 -17.71 10.92
N ASN A 138 -13.80 -18.70 10.74
CA ASN A 138 -14.14 -19.69 11.77
C ASN A 138 -13.10 -20.81 11.89
N HIS A 139 -12.03 -20.55 12.65
CA HIS A 139 -10.95 -21.51 12.96
C HIS A 139 -11.41 -22.77 13.74
N LYS A 140 -12.67 -22.86 14.19
CA LYS A 140 -13.23 -24.05 14.85
C LYS A 140 -13.74 -25.09 13.84
N ASN A 141 -14.11 -24.66 12.64
CA ASN A 141 -14.57 -25.51 11.54
C ASN A 141 -13.65 -25.31 10.32
N PRO A 142 -12.44 -25.91 10.29
CA PRO A 142 -11.44 -25.58 9.27
C PRO A 142 -11.74 -26.14 7.87
N GLU A 143 -12.73 -27.01 7.73
CA GLU A 143 -12.96 -27.78 6.49
C GLU A 143 -14.06 -27.21 5.60
N LYS A 144 -14.94 -26.34 6.12
CA LYS A 144 -16.12 -25.82 5.42
C LYS A 144 -16.32 -24.32 5.61
N PHE A 145 -16.74 -23.64 4.56
CA PHE A 145 -17.12 -22.23 4.58
C PHE A 145 -18.63 -22.10 4.79
N GLU A 146 -19.00 -21.61 5.97
CA GLU A 146 -20.38 -21.46 6.43
C GLU A 146 -20.79 -19.98 6.45
N SER A 147 -22.08 -19.69 6.63
CA SER A 147 -22.58 -18.29 6.69
C SER A 147 -21.84 -17.47 7.74
N THR A 148 -21.45 -18.09 8.86
CA THR A 148 -20.62 -17.47 9.90
C THR A 148 -19.23 -17.04 9.42
N ASP A 149 -18.64 -17.71 8.43
CA ASP A 149 -17.34 -17.30 7.88
C ASP A 149 -17.48 -16.05 7.01
N LEU A 150 -18.56 -15.97 6.23
CA LEU A 150 -18.86 -14.78 5.44
C LEU A 150 -19.23 -13.60 6.34
N ASP A 151 -19.99 -13.84 7.41
CA ASP A 151 -20.25 -12.83 8.46
C ASP A 151 -18.94 -12.33 9.08
N MET A 152 -18.04 -13.23 9.53
CA MET A 152 -16.75 -12.83 10.12
C MET A 152 -15.84 -12.11 9.13
N LEU A 153 -15.76 -12.56 7.88
CA LEU A 153 -14.96 -11.94 6.83
C LEU A 153 -15.46 -10.53 6.48
N ILE A 154 -16.79 -10.36 6.35
CA ILE A 154 -17.43 -9.06 6.10
C ILE A 154 -17.21 -8.12 7.30
N ILE A 155 -17.45 -8.59 8.52
CA ILE A 155 -17.34 -7.75 9.73
C ILE A 155 -15.89 -7.35 9.99
N SER A 156 -14.92 -8.26 9.80
CA SER A 156 -13.49 -7.93 9.89
C SER A 156 -13.08 -6.95 8.79
N ALA A 157 -13.40 -7.21 7.52
CA ALA A 157 -13.03 -6.30 6.44
C ALA A 157 -13.63 -4.89 6.64
N THR A 158 -14.90 -4.83 7.06
CA THR A 158 -15.58 -3.58 7.45
C THR A 158 -14.82 -2.84 8.55
N ASN A 159 -14.59 -3.52 9.68
CA ASN A 159 -14.00 -2.90 10.88
C ASN A 159 -12.53 -2.52 10.67
N ASP A 160 -11.78 -3.35 9.96
CA ASP A 160 -10.37 -3.12 9.65
C ASP A 160 -10.22 -1.95 8.66
N LEU A 161 -11.13 -1.81 7.67
CA LEU A 161 -11.18 -0.63 6.80
C LEU A 161 -11.62 0.63 7.57
N GLU A 162 -12.72 0.58 8.34
CA GLU A 162 -13.21 1.70 9.17
C GLU A 162 -12.15 2.21 10.18
N ASN A 163 -11.17 1.39 10.55
CA ASN A 163 -10.05 1.75 11.42
C ASN A 163 -8.68 1.77 10.72
N TYR A 164 -8.59 1.58 9.40
CA TYR A 164 -7.32 1.47 8.68
C TYR A 164 -6.50 2.75 8.84
N ASP A 165 -7.05 3.86 8.38
CA ASP A 165 -6.52 5.22 8.44
C ASP A 165 -6.08 5.55 9.87
N LYS A 166 -6.98 5.41 10.85
CA LYS A 166 -6.69 5.61 12.28
C LYS A 166 -5.53 4.73 12.79
N THR A 167 -5.38 3.51 12.28
CA THR A 167 -4.27 2.62 12.65
C THR A 167 -2.96 3.10 12.01
N ARG A 168 -2.99 3.63 10.79
CA ARG A 168 -1.85 4.28 10.11
C ARG A 168 -1.39 5.53 10.88
N HIS A 169 -2.29 6.45 11.25
CA HIS A 169 -2.02 7.59 12.14
C HIS A 169 -1.36 7.15 13.46
N GLU A 170 -1.89 6.07 14.07
CA GLU A 170 -1.32 5.49 15.28
C GLU A 170 0.06 4.83 15.06
N GLU A 171 0.37 4.31 13.88
CA GLU A 171 1.69 3.77 13.52
C GLU A 171 2.70 4.88 13.23
N PHE A 172 2.33 5.88 12.43
CA PHE A 172 3.15 7.05 12.13
C PHE A 172 3.52 7.82 13.40
N LYS A 173 2.57 8.02 14.32
CA LYS A 173 2.86 8.59 15.65
C LYS A 173 3.90 7.78 16.44
N LYS A 174 3.92 6.45 16.32
CA LYS A 174 4.93 5.59 16.95
C LYS A 174 6.27 5.66 16.22
N TYR A 175 6.27 5.82 14.90
CA TYR A 175 7.47 6.05 14.08
C TYR A 175 8.16 7.36 14.49
N GLU A 176 7.41 8.46 14.56
CA GLU A 176 7.93 9.76 14.99
C GLU A 176 8.46 9.76 16.43
N MET A 177 7.78 9.10 17.36
CA MET A 177 8.30 8.90 18.73
C MET A 177 9.59 8.06 18.76
N MET A 178 9.73 7.05 17.89
CA MET A 178 10.96 6.26 17.79
C MET A 178 12.11 7.09 17.22
N LYS A 179 11.87 7.85 16.16
CA LYS A 179 12.83 8.73 15.48
C LYS A 179 13.40 9.79 16.43
N GLU A 180 12.55 10.42 17.25
CA GLU A 180 13.01 11.32 18.30
C GLU A 180 13.70 10.59 19.47
N HIS A 181 13.26 9.38 19.84
CA HIS A 181 13.96 8.57 20.86
C HIS A 181 15.39 8.18 20.42
N GLU A 182 15.56 7.67 19.21
CA GLU A 182 16.88 7.31 18.65
C GLU A 182 17.79 8.55 18.54
N ARG A 183 17.24 9.70 18.12
CA ARG A 183 17.92 11.00 18.14
C ARG A 183 18.37 11.38 19.56
N ARG A 184 17.49 11.26 20.56
CA ARG A 184 17.81 11.54 21.97
C ARG A 184 18.90 10.60 22.52
N GLU A 185 18.84 9.31 22.24
CA GLU A 185 19.89 8.36 22.63
C GLU A 185 21.21 8.65 21.93
N TYR A 186 21.20 8.95 20.63
CA TYR A 186 22.40 9.34 19.89
C TYR A 186 23.07 10.58 20.51
N LEU A 187 22.31 11.65 20.78
CA LEU A 187 22.82 12.89 21.40
C LEU A 187 23.37 12.66 22.83
N LYS A 188 22.86 11.66 23.57
CA LYS A 188 23.41 11.23 24.88
C LYS A 188 24.78 10.54 24.75
N THR A 189 25.13 9.97 23.58
CA THR A 189 26.47 9.40 23.33
C THR A 189 27.54 10.44 22.97
N LEU A 190 27.14 11.69 22.66
CA LEU A 190 28.03 12.71 22.11
C LEU A 190 28.62 13.68 23.15
N ASP A 191 29.90 13.99 22.95
CA ASP A 191 30.59 15.10 23.60
C ASP A 191 29.87 16.44 23.35
N GLU A 192 30.00 17.37 24.28
CA GLU A 192 29.29 18.66 24.30
C GLU A 192 29.38 19.47 22.98
N ASP A 193 30.56 19.53 22.37
CA ASP A 193 30.78 20.28 21.12
C ASP A 193 30.18 19.55 19.90
N LYS A 194 30.15 18.21 19.92
CA LYS A 194 29.54 17.39 18.86
C LYS A 194 28.01 17.46 18.93
N ARG A 195 27.44 17.39 20.14
CA ARG A 195 26.00 17.46 20.34
C ARG A 195 25.42 18.75 19.77
N LYS A 196 26.08 19.89 20.02
CA LYS A 196 25.71 21.19 19.44
C LYS A 196 25.87 21.26 17.92
N ALA A 197 26.88 20.61 17.35
CA ALA A 197 27.03 20.52 15.91
C ALA A 197 25.90 19.69 15.26
N GLU A 198 25.46 18.62 15.92
CA GLU A 198 24.34 17.78 15.47
C GLU A 198 22.97 18.47 15.66
N GLU A 199 22.77 19.15 16.79
CA GLU A 199 21.59 19.99 17.06
C GLU A 199 21.47 21.10 16.00
N LEU A 200 22.58 21.75 15.63
CA LEU A 200 22.64 22.72 14.54
C LEU A 200 22.39 22.08 13.16
N LYS A 201 22.96 20.90 12.87
CA LYS A 201 22.66 20.19 11.61
C LYS A 201 21.17 19.91 11.52
N TYR A 202 20.56 19.34 12.56
CA TYR A 202 19.12 19.04 12.61
C TYR A 202 18.26 20.29 12.40
N GLU A 203 18.61 21.42 13.03
CA GLU A 203 17.98 22.71 12.79
C GLU A 203 18.16 23.24 11.36
N GLU A 204 19.29 22.98 10.71
CA GLU A 204 19.51 23.34 9.30
C GLU A 204 18.68 22.42 8.38
N MET A 205 18.61 21.11 8.65
CA MET A 205 17.82 20.15 7.87
C MET A 205 16.34 20.52 7.86
N LYS A 206 15.73 20.79 9.03
CA LYS A 206 14.31 21.17 9.08
C LYS A 206 14.03 22.45 8.27
N LYS A 207 14.90 23.45 8.35
CA LYS A 207 14.76 24.72 7.61
C LYS A 207 14.94 24.60 6.09
N LYS A 208 15.56 23.52 5.60
CA LYS A 208 15.58 23.20 4.17
C LYS A 208 14.27 22.54 3.74
N HIS A 209 13.78 21.59 4.53
CA HIS A 209 12.52 20.90 4.27
C HIS A 209 11.34 21.89 4.28
N GLU A 210 11.27 22.77 5.30
CA GLU A 210 10.35 23.93 5.39
C GLU A 210 10.41 24.89 4.16
N ASN A 211 11.44 24.80 3.31
CA ASN A 211 11.67 25.67 2.16
C ASN A 211 11.32 24.95 0.83
N HIS A 212 10.11 24.40 0.76
CA HIS A 212 9.53 23.79 -0.46
C HIS A 212 8.68 24.80 -1.28
N PRO A 213 8.39 24.53 -2.57
CA PRO A 213 7.36 25.26 -3.33
C PRO A 213 5.98 25.10 -2.69
N LYS A 214 5.11 26.11 -2.81
CA LYS A 214 3.78 26.07 -2.19
C LYS A 214 2.94 24.91 -2.74
N VAL A 215 2.52 24.03 -1.84
CA VAL A 215 1.56 22.95 -2.08
C VAL A 215 0.16 23.53 -2.32
N ASN A 216 -0.57 22.97 -3.28
CA ASN A 216 -1.98 23.29 -3.51
C ASN A 216 -2.89 22.48 -2.60
N HIS A 217 -4.12 22.95 -2.41
CA HIS A 217 -5.08 22.26 -1.56
C HIS A 217 -5.56 20.98 -2.26
N PRO A 218 -5.61 19.81 -1.58
CA PRO A 218 -6.04 18.55 -2.20
C PRO A 218 -7.43 18.64 -2.81
N GLY A 219 -7.62 18.14 -4.04
CA GLY A 219 -8.88 18.21 -4.77
C GLY A 219 -9.28 19.61 -5.26
N SER A 220 -8.47 20.65 -5.01
CA SER A 220 -8.76 22.01 -5.49
C SER A 220 -8.46 22.18 -6.98
N LYS A 221 -9.09 23.21 -7.57
CA LYS A 221 -8.99 23.50 -9.00
C LYS A 221 -7.56 23.69 -9.51
N ASP A 222 -6.68 24.28 -8.69
CA ASP A 222 -5.30 24.51 -9.06
C ASP A 222 -4.49 23.20 -9.04
N GLN A 223 -4.71 22.34 -8.03
CA GLN A 223 -4.09 21.01 -7.94
C GLN A 223 -4.50 20.10 -9.12
N LEU A 224 -5.80 20.02 -9.43
CA LEU A 224 -6.28 19.20 -10.56
C LEU A 224 -5.83 19.75 -11.92
N LYS A 225 -5.66 21.07 -12.05
CA LYS A 225 -5.08 21.68 -13.26
C LYS A 225 -3.60 21.36 -13.43
N GLU A 226 -2.85 21.27 -12.34
CA GLU A 226 -1.44 20.94 -12.37
C GLU A 226 -1.23 19.47 -12.80
N VAL A 227 -2.05 18.54 -12.31
CA VAL A 227 -2.09 17.15 -12.80
C VAL A 227 -2.42 17.10 -14.30
N TRP A 228 -3.44 17.86 -14.73
CA TRP A 228 -3.84 17.97 -16.13
C TRP A 228 -2.75 18.56 -17.06
N GLU A 229 -1.89 19.45 -16.55
CA GLU A 229 -0.76 19.99 -17.32
C GLU A 229 0.46 19.05 -17.30
N GLU A 230 0.86 18.55 -16.13
CA GLU A 230 2.12 17.83 -15.95
C GLU A 230 2.04 16.31 -16.13
N ALA A 231 0.93 15.67 -15.78
CA ALA A 231 0.73 14.23 -15.96
C ALA A 231 0.04 13.92 -17.29
N ASP A 232 -1.07 14.61 -17.60
CA ASP A 232 -1.84 14.36 -18.83
C ASP A 232 -1.26 15.05 -20.07
N GLY A 233 -0.52 16.14 -19.89
CA GLY A 233 0.07 16.93 -20.99
C GLY A 233 -0.97 17.77 -21.77
N LEU A 234 -2.05 18.18 -21.11
CA LEU A 234 -3.19 18.89 -21.69
C LEU A 234 -3.15 20.40 -21.35
N ASP A 235 -3.81 21.23 -22.18
CA ASP A 235 -3.80 22.69 -21.97
C ASP A 235 -4.63 23.05 -20.71
N PRO A 236 -4.06 23.76 -19.72
CA PRO A 236 -4.79 24.20 -18.52
C PRO A 236 -6.04 25.01 -18.82
N ASN A 237 -6.10 25.73 -19.94
CA ASN A 237 -7.25 26.55 -20.32
C ASN A 237 -8.46 25.71 -20.73
N ASP A 238 -8.23 24.50 -21.26
CA ASP A 238 -9.26 23.55 -21.72
C ASP A 238 -9.66 22.54 -20.61
N PHE A 239 -9.23 22.74 -19.36
CA PHE A 239 -9.57 21.90 -18.21
C PHE A 239 -11.09 21.75 -18.01
N ASP A 240 -11.58 20.52 -18.17
CA ASP A 240 -12.97 20.11 -17.94
C ASP A 240 -13.02 19.03 -16.85
N PRO A 241 -13.68 19.28 -15.70
CA PRO A 241 -13.79 18.31 -14.61
C PRO A 241 -14.30 16.92 -15.03
N LYS A 242 -15.25 16.85 -15.98
CA LYS A 242 -15.79 15.56 -16.40
C LYS A 242 -14.77 14.75 -17.20
N THR A 243 -14.01 15.39 -18.06
CA THR A 243 -12.94 14.75 -18.84
C THR A 243 -11.76 14.38 -17.93
N PHE A 244 -11.44 15.21 -16.94
CA PHE A 244 -10.44 14.90 -15.90
C PHE A 244 -10.80 13.61 -15.14
N PHE A 245 -12.05 13.49 -14.67
CA PHE A 245 -12.54 12.29 -13.98
C PHE A 245 -12.38 11.04 -14.85
N ILE A 246 -12.86 11.08 -16.10
CA ILE A 246 -12.84 9.93 -17.04
C ILE A 246 -11.41 9.52 -17.43
N LEU A 247 -10.42 10.40 -17.23
CA LEU A 247 -9.00 10.12 -17.49
C LEU A 247 -8.30 9.45 -16.30
N HIS A 248 -8.83 9.62 -15.09
CA HIS A 248 -8.29 9.09 -13.82
C HIS A 248 -9.09 7.92 -13.23
N ASP A 249 -10.29 7.66 -13.74
CA ASP A 249 -11.02 6.38 -13.64
C ASP A 249 -10.28 5.34 -14.51
N LEU A 250 -9.17 4.82 -13.98
CA LEU A 250 -8.20 3.98 -14.71
C LEU A 250 -8.79 2.62 -15.02
N ASN A 251 -9.73 2.16 -14.19
CA ASN A 251 -10.39 0.87 -14.32
C ASN A 251 -11.68 0.92 -15.17
N SER A 252 -12.28 2.10 -15.32
CA SER A 252 -13.52 2.40 -16.07
C SER A 252 -14.80 1.82 -15.44
N ASP A 253 -14.91 1.81 -14.11
CA ASP A 253 -16.15 1.43 -13.39
C ASP A 253 -17.09 2.62 -13.10
N GLY A 254 -16.60 3.86 -13.23
CA GLY A 254 -17.38 5.10 -13.03
C GLY A 254 -17.17 5.79 -11.68
N TYR A 255 -16.22 5.32 -10.87
CA TYR A 255 -15.79 5.91 -9.60
C TYR A 255 -14.32 6.36 -9.69
N LEU A 256 -13.84 7.05 -8.65
CA LEU A 256 -12.42 7.14 -8.32
C LEU A 256 -12.23 6.46 -6.96
N ASP A 257 -11.36 5.44 -6.91
CA ASP A 257 -11.01 4.76 -5.67
C ASP A 257 -9.89 5.49 -4.89
N GLU A 258 -9.54 4.95 -3.73
CA GLU A 258 -8.52 5.53 -2.85
C GLU A 258 -7.13 5.61 -3.51
N GLN A 259 -6.75 4.62 -4.33
CA GLN A 259 -5.47 4.57 -5.03
C GLN A 259 -5.44 5.54 -6.23
N GLU A 260 -6.57 5.67 -6.93
CA GLU A 260 -6.75 6.64 -8.02
C GLU A 260 -6.72 8.09 -7.51
N LEU A 261 -7.35 8.37 -6.36
CA LEU A 261 -7.24 9.67 -5.68
C LEU A 261 -5.80 9.92 -5.18
N GLU A 262 -5.18 8.94 -4.54
CA GLU A 262 -3.81 8.98 -4.03
C GLU A 262 -2.75 9.25 -5.11
N ALA A 263 -3.00 8.81 -6.34
CA ALA A 263 -2.14 9.08 -7.50
C ALA A 263 -2.08 10.59 -7.80
N LEU A 264 -3.23 11.29 -7.73
CA LEU A 264 -3.35 12.73 -8.05
C LEU A 264 -2.44 13.61 -7.18
N PHE A 265 -2.21 13.20 -5.93
CA PHE A 265 -1.40 13.96 -4.97
C PHE A 265 0.11 13.82 -5.22
N THR A 266 0.56 12.86 -6.02
CA THR A 266 1.99 12.59 -6.24
C THR A 266 2.74 13.83 -6.74
N LYS A 267 2.11 14.65 -7.60
CA LYS A 267 2.67 15.91 -8.11
C LYS A 267 2.85 16.98 -7.03
N GLU A 268 1.91 17.06 -6.08
CA GLU A 268 2.00 17.98 -4.93
C GLU A 268 3.09 17.53 -3.95
N LEU A 269 3.17 16.23 -3.68
CA LEU A 269 4.13 15.64 -2.75
C LEU A 269 5.58 15.70 -3.29
N GLU A 270 5.79 15.55 -4.60
CA GLU A 270 7.09 15.74 -5.28
C GLU A 270 7.66 17.17 -5.13
N LYS A 271 6.87 18.16 -4.68
CA LYS A 271 7.37 19.51 -4.35
C LYS A 271 8.08 19.54 -3.00
N VAL A 272 7.64 18.70 -2.06
CA VAL A 272 8.06 18.73 -0.64
C VAL A 272 9.11 17.65 -0.35
N TYR A 273 9.03 16.50 -1.02
CA TYR A 273 9.88 15.33 -0.73
C TYR A 273 10.59 14.78 -1.99
N ASP A 274 11.94 14.85 -2.06
CA ASP A 274 12.76 14.07 -3.03
C ASP A 274 13.54 12.95 -2.28
N PRO A 275 13.37 11.66 -2.62
CA PRO A 275 14.12 10.54 -2.03
C PRO A 275 15.65 10.58 -2.20
N ARG A 276 16.21 11.62 -2.84
CA ARG A 276 17.65 11.89 -2.96
C ARG A 276 18.19 12.82 -1.88
N ASN A 277 17.32 13.53 -1.18
CA ASN A 277 17.66 14.41 -0.08
C ASN A 277 17.88 13.59 1.22
N GLU A 278 18.65 14.12 2.18
CA GLU A 278 18.77 13.55 3.54
C GLU A 278 17.87 14.27 4.57
N GLU A 279 17.12 15.28 4.13
CA GLU A 279 16.14 16.06 4.88
C GLU A 279 14.70 15.58 4.70
N ASP A 280 14.40 14.86 3.61
CA ASP A 280 13.02 14.51 3.23
C ASP A 280 12.70 13.06 3.60
N ASP A 281 11.68 12.86 4.44
CA ASP A 281 11.28 11.53 4.91
C ASP A 281 10.17 10.93 4.04
N MET A 282 10.45 9.77 3.45
CA MET A 282 9.47 9.02 2.62
C MET A 282 8.34 8.39 3.44
N VAL A 283 8.47 8.27 4.76
CA VAL A 283 7.37 7.86 5.65
C VAL A 283 6.44 9.04 5.92
N GLU A 284 6.97 10.26 6.05
CA GLU A 284 6.17 11.48 6.14
C GLU A 284 5.44 11.76 4.82
N MET A 285 6.11 11.63 3.67
CA MET A 285 5.48 11.78 2.34
C MET A 285 4.23 10.89 2.18
N GLU A 286 4.30 9.65 2.67
CA GLU A 286 3.19 8.70 2.56
C GLU A 286 2.08 8.99 3.56
N GLU A 287 2.39 9.46 4.78
CA GLU A 287 1.38 9.93 5.73
C GLU A 287 0.68 11.20 5.21
N GLU A 288 1.41 12.12 4.57
CA GLU A 288 0.85 13.30 3.92
C GLU A 288 -0.10 12.89 2.78
N ARG A 289 0.26 11.89 1.97
CA ARG A 289 -0.63 11.30 0.96
C ARG A 289 -1.95 10.81 1.56
N LEU A 290 -1.89 10.06 2.67
CA LEU A 290 -3.07 9.57 3.38
C LEU A 290 -3.93 10.74 3.91
N ARG A 291 -3.31 11.77 4.51
CA ARG A 291 -4.00 13.00 4.93
C ARG A 291 -4.72 13.71 3.78
N MET A 292 -4.06 13.83 2.62
CA MET A 292 -4.64 14.46 1.43
C MET A 292 -5.85 13.67 0.92
N ARG A 293 -5.76 12.34 0.87
CA ARG A 293 -6.87 11.45 0.51
C ARG A 293 -8.03 11.55 1.51
N GLU A 294 -7.76 11.37 2.80
CA GLU A 294 -8.78 11.48 3.87
C GLU A 294 -9.52 12.82 3.81
N HIS A 295 -8.82 13.91 3.55
CA HIS A 295 -9.42 15.21 3.38
C HIS A 295 -10.39 15.26 2.18
N VAL A 296 -9.93 14.85 0.99
CA VAL A 296 -10.78 14.84 -0.23
C VAL A 296 -11.98 13.91 -0.06
N VAL A 297 -11.81 12.71 0.49
CA VAL A 297 -12.92 11.78 0.74
C VAL A 297 -13.94 12.40 1.70
N ASN A 298 -13.52 12.96 2.84
CA ASN A 298 -14.44 13.61 3.79
C ASN A 298 -15.16 14.85 3.23
N GLU A 299 -14.60 15.51 2.21
CA GLU A 299 -15.20 16.66 1.52
C GLU A 299 -16.18 16.25 0.41
N VAL A 300 -15.87 15.20 -0.36
CA VAL A 300 -16.52 14.88 -1.63
C VAL A 300 -17.51 13.71 -1.50
N ASP A 301 -17.09 12.60 -0.87
CA ASP A 301 -17.94 11.44 -0.63
C ASP A 301 -19.10 11.83 0.30
N THR A 302 -20.30 11.85 -0.28
CA THR A 302 -21.54 12.22 0.42
C THR A 302 -22.23 10.98 1.01
N ASN A 303 -21.93 9.79 0.50
CA ASN A 303 -22.67 8.55 0.80
C ASN A 303 -21.96 7.66 1.85
N LYS A 304 -20.63 7.78 1.96
CA LYS A 304 -19.69 7.09 2.85
C LYS A 304 -19.35 5.64 2.46
N ASP A 305 -19.20 5.37 1.17
CA ASP A 305 -18.68 4.11 0.63
C ASP A 305 -17.15 4.13 0.33
N ARG A 306 -16.48 5.28 0.53
CA ARG A 306 -15.05 5.54 0.22
C ARG A 306 -14.72 5.59 -1.28
N LEU A 307 -15.72 5.67 -2.15
CA LEU A 307 -15.54 5.89 -3.59
C LEU A 307 -16.07 7.28 -3.97
N VAL A 308 -15.38 7.97 -4.87
CA VAL A 308 -15.86 9.26 -5.38
C VAL A 308 -16.57 9.04 -6.71
N SER A 309 -17.90 9.08 -6.70
CA SER A 309 -18.69 8.99 -7.95
C SER A 309 -18.55 10.26 -8.81
N LEU A 310 -18.77 10.14 -10.12
CA LEU A 310 -18.78 11.30 -11.03
C LEU A 310 -19.79 12.38 -10.61
N GLU A 311 -20.95 12.00 -10.04
CA GLU A 311 -21.94 12.99 -9.58
C GLU A 311 -21.45 13.79 -8.36
N GLU A 312 -20.74 13.14 -7.43
CA GLU A 312 -20.15 13.78 -6.26
C GLU A 312 -18.93 14.64 -6.63
N PHE A 313 -18.07 14.15 -7.51
CA PHE A 313 -16.92 14.90 -8.03
C PHE A 313 -17.36 16.20 -8.71
N ILE A 314 -18.30 16.15 -9.67
CA ILE A 314 -18.78 17.35 -10.37
C ILE A 314 -19.42 18.33 -9.37
N LYS A 315 -20.26 17.85 -8.46
CA LYS A 315 -20.88 18.63 -7.38
C LYS A 315 -19.84 19.26 -6.43
N ALA A 316 -18.69 18.62 -6.21
CA ALA A 316 -17.57 19.22 -5.48
C ALA A 316 -16.92 20.35 -6.28
N THR A 317 -16.77 20.22 -7.60
CA THR A 317 -16.23 21.31 -8.45
C THR A 317 -17.17 22.54 -8.58
N GLU A 318 -18.45 22.41 -8.20
CA GLU A 318 -19.39 23.53 -8.08
C GLU A 318 -19.28 24.30 -6.74
N LYS A 319 -18.56 23.77 -5.74
CA LYS A 319 -18.32 24.44 -4.45
C LYS A 319 -17.48 25.71 -4.61
N LYS A 320 -17.55 26.64 -3.64
CA LYS A 320 -16.66 27.81 -3.60
C LYS A 320 -15.23 27.38 -3.28
N GLU A 321 -15.11 26.44 -2.37
CA GLU A 321 -13.91 25.87 -1.77
C GLU A 321 -13.00 25.25 -2.84
N PHE A 322 -13.57 24.73 -3.94
CA PHE A 322 -12.82 24.26 -5.11
C PHE A 322 -12.01 25.36 -5.82
N VAL A 323 -12.52 26.60 -5.82
CA VAL A 323 -11.94 27.75 -6.57
C VAL A 323 -11.20 28.73 -5.67
N GLU A 324 -11.61 28.83 -4.41
CA GLU A 324 -10.96 29.62 -3.37
C GLU A 324 -10.75 28.74 -2.11
N PRO A 325 -9.81 27.77 -2.16
CA PRO A 325 -9.50 26.89 -1.03
C PRO A 325 -8.69 27.62 0.05
N ASP A 326 -8.75 27.08 1.27
CA ASP A 326 -7.80 27.44 2.34
C ASP A 326 -6.39 26.86 2.07
N SER A 327 -5.36 27.41 2.70
CA SER A 327 -3.99 26.89 2.58
C SER A 327 -3.86 25.49 3.19
N TRP A 328 -3.27 24.55 2.46
CA TRP A 328 -2.85 23.27 3.04
C TRP A 328 -1.67 23.49 3.99
N GLU A 329 -1.73 22.87 5.17
CA GLU A 329 -0.63 22.82 6.14
C GLU A 329 -0.04 21.41 6.15
N THR A 330 1.24 21.33 5.78
CA THR A 330 2.06 20.13 5.70
C THR A 330 2.45 19.58 7.08
N LEU A 331 2.84 18.30 7.14
CA LEU A 331 3.21 17.60 8.38
C LEU A 331 4.30 18.30 9.20
N ASP A 332 5.24 18.97 8.55
CA ASP A 332 6.38 19.66 9.18
C ASP A 332 5.99 20.79 10.15
N HIS A 333 4.76 21.29 10.05
CA HIS A 333 4.18 22.30 10.95
C HIS A 333 3.39 21.69 12.13
N GLN A 334 3.22 20.36 12.18
CA GLN A 334 2.34 19.68 13.13
C GLN A 334 3.11 18.97 14.25
N GLN A 335 2.40 18.64 15.35
CA GLN A 335 2.96 17.92 16.50
C GLN A 335 2.13 16.66 16.77
N PHE A 336 2.69 15.49 16.42
CA PHE A 336 1.97 14.21 16.51
C PHE A 336 1.91 13.63 17.92
N PHE A 337 2.88 13.95 18.78
CA PHE A 337 2.98 13.42 20.15
C PHE A 337 3.37 14.49 21.18
N THR A 338 2.94 14.32 22.44
CA THR A 338 3.40 15.14 23.57
C THR A 338 4.65 14.55 24.23
N GLU A 339 5.37 15.36 25.01
CA GLU A 339 6.54 14.90 25.76
C GLU A 339 6.19 13.81 26.79
N GLU A 340 4.97 13.84 27.35
CA GLU A 340 4.46 12.78 28.21
C GLU A 340 4.24 11.46 27.45
N GLU A 341 3.65 11.51 26.25
CA GLU A 341 3.45 10.32 25.41
C GLU A 341 4.77 9.70 24.98
N LEU A 342 5.77 10.53 24.62
CA LEU A 342 7.11 10.06 24.32
C LEU A 342 7.78 9.42 25.55
N GLN A 343 7.64 10.01 26.74
CA GLN A 343 8.17 9.40 27.97
C GLN A 343 7.49 8.06 28.31
N GLU A 344 6.17 7.94 28.13
CA GLU A 344 5.48 6.65 28.25
C GLU A 344 6.03 5.63 27.22
N TYR A 345 6.23 6.05 25.97
CA TYR A 345 6.83 5.23 24.91
C TYR A 345 8.27 4.77 25.24
N GLU A 346 9.15 5.68 25.70
CA GLU A 346 10.51 5.34 26.14
C GLU A 346 10.49 4.32 27.30
N THR A 347 9.55 4.43 28.25
CA THR A 347 9.42 3.45 29.34
C THR A 347 8.95 2.08 28.85
N LEU A 348 8.08 2.04 27.84
CA LEU A 348 7.61 0.81 27.20
C LEU A 348 8.74 0.13 26.41
N LEU A 349 9.48 0.88 25.59
CA LEU A 349 10.66 0.38 24.88
C LEU A 349 11.67 -0.21 25.87
N SER A 350 12.05 0.55 26.90
CA SER A 350 13.03 0.10 27.87
C SER A 350 12.52 -1.09 28.71
N LEU A 351 11.20 -1.31 28.82
CA LEU A 351 10.64 -2.55 29.40
C LEU A 351 10.76 -3.74 28.42
N GLN A 352 10.46 -3.53 27.13
CA GLN A 352 10.59 -4.55 26.08
C GLN A 352 12.05 -4.98 25.90
N GLU A 353 13.00 -4.05 25.85
CA GLU A 353 14.45 -4.36 25.83
C GLU A 353 14.87 -5.29 26.96
N LYS A 354 14.43 -5.01 28.20
CA LYS A 354 14.75 -5.83 29.38
C LYS A 354 14.16 -7.23 29.26
N GLN A 355 12.98 -7.38 28.67
CA GLN A 355 12.37 -8.68 28.38
C GLN A 355 13.12 -9.43 27.27
N LEU A 356 13.46 -8.76 26.16
CA LEU A 356 14.21 -9.33 25.04
C LEU A 356 15.61 -9.77 25.47
N LYS A 357 16.32 -8.93 26.22
CA LYS A 357 17.64 -9.26 26.79
C LYS A 357 17.57 -10.49 27.69
N LYS A 358 16.57 -10.58 28.58
CA LYS A 358 16.36 -11.77 29.41
C LYS A 358 16.09 -13.01 28.55
N LYS A 359 15.22 -12.91 27.52
CA LYS A 359 14.96 -14.03 26.60
C LYS A 359 16.23 -14.45 25.86
N ALA A 360 17.08 -13.51 25.41
CA ALA A 360 18.35 -13.81 24.77
C ALA A 360 19.35 -14.50 25.72
N GLU A 361 19.45 -14.06 26.97
CA GLU A 361 20.25 -14.72 28.00
C GLU A 361 19.76 -16.15 28.29
N ASP A 362 18.44 -16.38 28.33
CA ASP A 362 17.85 -17.70 28.56
C ASP A 362 18.01 -18.63 27.33
N LEU A 363 17.87 -18.12 26.11
CA LEU A 363 18.17 -18.85 24.86
C LEU A 363 19.65 -19.24 24.76
N GLN A 364 20.57 -18.35 25.17
CA GLN A 364 22.01 -18.66 25.19
C GLN A 364 22.32 -19.82 26.17
N LYS A 365 21.68 -19.85 27.35
CA LYS A 365 21.80 -20.97 28.30
C LYS A 365 21.28 -22.28 27.69
N GLN A 366 20.12 -22.26 27.03
CA GLN A 366 19.55 -23.43 26.35
C GLN A 366 20.48 -23.94 25.23
N LYS A 367 21.06 -23.04 24.43
CA LYS A 367 22.03 -23.37 23.39
C LYS A 367 23.29 -24.05 23.95
N GLU A 368 23.82 -23.55 25.06
CA GLU A 368 24.95 -24.18 25.76
C GLU A 368 24.60 -25.55 26.35
N GLU A 369 23.38 -25.74 26.84
CA GLU A 369 22.93 -27.05 27.34
C GLU A 369 22.78 -28.06 26.19
N LEU A 370 22.14 -27.67 25.08
CA LEU A 370 21.99 -28.50 23.88
C LEU A 370 23.35 -28.91 23.30
N GLN A 371 24.34 -28.02 23.28
CA GLN A 371 25.70 -28.37 22.87
C GLN A 371 26.31 -29.44 23.78
N ARG A 372 26.19 -29.29 25.11
CA ARG A 372 26.68 -30.30 26.07
C ARG A 372 25.97 -31.65 25.90
N GLN A 373 24.67 -31.65 25.60
CA GLN A 373 23.92 -32.87 25.30
C GLN A 373 24.39 -33.53 23.98
N GLN A 374 24.67 -32.73 22.94
CA GLN A 374 25.23 -33.23 21.67
C GLN A 374 26.64 -33.84 21.88
N ASP A 375 27.52 -33.16 22.62
CA ASP A 375 28.87 -33.63 22.91
C ASP A 375 28.84 -34.98 23.66
N GLN A 376 27.92 -35.13 24.63
CA GLN A 376 27.67 -36.38 25.34
C GLN A 376 27.16 -37.50 24.41
N LEU A 377 26.20 -37.19 23.53
CA LEU A 377 25.69 -38.16 22.54
C LEU A 377 26.76 -38.60 21.54
N GLU A 378 27.66 -37.70 21.14
CA GLU A 378 28.81 -38.04 20.32
C GLU A 378 29.83 -38.93 21.06
N ALA A 379 30.12 -38.64 22.34
CA ALA A 379 30.97 -39.48 23.17
C ALA A 379 30.39 -40.90 23.33
N GLN A 380 29.08 -41.01 23.63
CA GLN A 380 28.38 -42.29 23.71
C GLN A 380 28.40 -43.06 22.38
N LYS A 381 28.19 -42.38 21.24
CA LYS A 381 28.33 -42.99 19.91
C LYS A 381 29.75 -43.52 19.68
N LYS A 382 30.78 -42.75 20.02
CA LYS A 382 32.20 -43.14 19.88
C LYS A 382 32.54 -44.36 20.75
N GLU A 383 32.10 -44.39 22.01
CA GLU A 383 32.24 -45.57 22.89
C GLU A 383 31.50 -46.80 22.34
N TYR A 384 30.25 -46.64 21.88
CA TYR A 384 29.47 -47.75 21.34
C TYR A 384 30.17 -48.40 20.13
N HIS A 385 30.70 -47.58 19.23
CA HIS A 385 31.46 -48.05 18.06
C HIS A 385 32.81 -48.70 18.43
N GLN A 386 33.45 -48.31 19.54
CA GLN A 386 34.64 -49.01 20.04
C GLN A 386 34.29 -50.36 20.67
N LYS A 387 33.20 -50.45 21.43
CA LYS A 387 32.76 -51.68 22.12
C LYS A 387 32.24 -52.77 21.18
N HIS A 388 31.79 -52.42 19.97
CA HIS A 388 31.23 -53.36 18.97
C HIS A 388 32.16 -53.59 17.76
N ARG A 389 33.48 -53.37 17.92
CA ARG A 389 34.50 -53.52 16.86
C ARG A 389 35.55 -54.60 17.19
N VAL A 390 35.09 -55.66 17.87
CA VAL A 390 35.84 -56.90 18.14
C VAL A 390 35.12 -58.05 17.44
#